data_AF-A0A7W5ZSQ2-F1
#
_entry.id   AF-A0A7W5ZSQ2-F1
#
_cell.length_a   1.000
_cell.length_b   1.000
_cell.length_c   1.000
_cell.angle_alpha   90.00
_cell.angle_beta   90.00
_cell.angle_gamma   90.00
#
_symmetry.space_group_name_H-M   'P 1'
#
loop_
_entity.id
_entity.type
_entity.pdbx_description
1 polymer ?
#
loop_
_entity_poly.entity_id
_entity_poly.type
_entity_poly.pdbx_seq_one_letter_code
_entity_poly.pdbx_strand_id
1 'polypeptide(L)'
;MAIPFCAAAKNLAQKKQIRLSSSNVSSLKPYFQLARPANIVTAIADILAGMTIAQFVFEPAPNSAYWLIPATIGLYGGGVVMNDVFDAQLDAIERPERPIPSGKVSVQAAAILGVSLLLLGVLAAAQFSILSAEIAFTVAILAVVYDRFAKHSAFWGPLTMGLCRGGNLLLGMSAVEPSLSEWGWVALVPIAYIGAITLISQDEVHGGKRRSLYIAASLYTTVHAVQFLVALQQGNAPLAFLLIALHAWLVGRPLWIAIQNPIGPNIGKAVKSGVLSLIVMDASWCVVFGNWPLALGVLLLLPLSIRLARIFAVT
;
A
#
# COMPACT_ATOMS: atom_id res chain seq x y z
N MET A 1 -32.38 14.09 -60.58
CA MET A 1 -32.41 14.80 -59.29
C MET A 1 -31.79 13.87 -58.25
N ALA A 2 -30.51 14.02 -57.97
CA ALA A 2 -29.72 13.07 -57.18
C ALA A 2 -29.18 13.74 -55.91
N ILE A 3 -29.39 13.04 -54.78
CA ILE A 3 -28.72 13.14 -53.47
C ILE A 3 -29.10 14.33 -52.56
N PRO A 4 -29.59 14.03 -51.33
CA PRO A 4 -28.86 14.49 -50.14
C PRO A 4 -28.71 13.42 -49.03
N PHE A 5 -28.65 12.12 -49.35
CA PHE A 5 -28.44 11.07 -48.32
C PHE A 5 -26.97 10.87 -47.90
N CYS A 6 -26.00 11.30 -48.73
CA CYS A 6 -24.57 11.06 -48.48
C CYS A 6 -23.95 12.01 -47.43
N ALA A 7 -24.54 13.19 -47.21
CA ALA A 7 -24.03 14.18 -46.25
C ALA A 7 -24.34 13.80 -44.78
N ALA A 8 -25.49 13.18 -44.52
CA ALA A 8 -25.89 12.79 -43.16
C ALA A 8 -25.05 11.62 -42.62
N ALA A 9 -24.71 10.64 -43.48
CA ALA A 9 -23.87 9.50 -43.11
C ALA A 9 -22.42 9.91 -42.82
N LYS A 10 -21.87 10.86 -43.59
CA LYS A 10 -20.55 11.46 -43.33
C LYS A 10 -20.52 12.21 -42.00
N ASN A 11 -21.57 12.97 -41.67
CA ASN A 11 -21.67 13.70 -40.40
C ASN A 11 -21.74 12.78 -39.17
N LEU A 12 -22.38 11.61 -39.29
CA LEU A 12 -22.42 10.58 -38.23
C LEU A 12 -21.07 9.87 -38.07
N ALA A 13 -20.40 9.52 -39.18
CA ALA A 13 -19.05 8.95 -39.13
C ALA A 13 -18.03 9.94 -38.54
N GLN A 14 -18.12 11.22 -38.94
CA GLN A 14 -17.25 12.29 -38.45
C GLN A 14 -17.53 12.60 -36.97
N LYS A 15 -18.79 12.60 -36.51
CA LYS A 15 -19.12 12.69 -35.06
C LYS A 15 -18.63 11.48 -34.26
N LYS A 16 -18.63 10.28 -34.83
CA LYS A 16 -18.10 9.07 -34.18
C LYS A 16 -16.57 9.12 -34.09
N GLN A 17 -15.91 9.66 -35.12
CA GLN A 17 -14.46 9.86 -35.17
C GLN A 17 -13.98 11.01 -34.26
N ILE A 18 -14.77 12.07 -34.11
CA ILE A 18 -14.52 13.18 -33.17
C ILE A 18 -14.78 12.76 -31.71
N ARG A 19 -15.73 11.84 -31.43
CA ARG A 19 -15.89 11.25 -30.09
C ARG A 19 -14.75 10.29 -29.70
N LEU A 20 -14.05 9.73 -30.68
CA LEU A 20 -12.85 8.90 -30.44
C LEU A 20 -11.59 9.77 -30.18
N SER A 21 -11.62 11.06 -30.54
CA SER A 21 -10.50 11.98 -30.37
C SER A 21 -10.55 12.84 -29.09
N SER A 22 -11.57 12.69 -28.24
CA SER A 22 -11.62 13.34 -26.91
C SER A 22 -10.95 12.50 -25.81
N SER A 23 -9.98 11.65 -26.16
CA SER A 23 -9.45 10.58 -25.31
C SER A 23 -8.12 10.87 -24.60
N ASN A 24 -7.56 12.08 -24.69
CA ASN A 24 -6.22 12.31 -24.15
C ASN A 24 -6.16 12.58 -22.64
N VAL A 25 -7.28 12.84 -21.98
CA VAL A 25 -7.36 12.92 -20.50
C VAL A 25 -8.05 11.68 -19.90
N SER A 26 -8.72 10.88 -20.73
CA SER A 26 -9.30 9.58 -20.32
C SER A 26 -8.34 8.40 -20.44
N SER A 27 -7.11 8.59 -20.98
CA SER A 27 -6.14 7.51 -21.20
C SER A 27 -5.28 7.15 -19.97
N LEU A 28 -5.02 8.09 -19.04
CA LEU A 28 -4.12 7.86 -17.90
C LEU A 28 -4.82 7.39 -16.62
N LYS A 29 -6.11 7.73 -16.45
CA LYS A 29 -6.88 7.35 -15.26
C LYS A 29 -6.87 5.83 -14.99
N PRO A 30 -7.00 4.95 -16.00
CA PRO A 30 -6.90 3.50 -15.78
C PRO A 30 -5.54 3.06 -15.22
N TYR A 31 -4.44 3.70 -15.65
CA TYR A 31 -3.10 3.40 -15.11
C TYR A 31 -2.95 3.86 -13.65
N PHE A 32 -3.48 5.05 -13.31
CA PHE A 32 -3.55 5.48 -11.92
C PHE A 32 -4.43 4.57 -11.06
N GLN A 33 -5.50 4.00 -11.63
CA GLN A 33 -6.33 3.00 -10.93
C GLN A 33 -5.51 1.75 -10.58
N LEU A 34 -4.68 1.25 -11.50
CA LEU A 34 -3.80 0.10 -11.24
C LEU A 34 -2.80 0.38 -10.12
N ALA A 35 -2.24 1.59 -10.05
CA ALA A 35 -1.22 1.94 -9.05
C ALA A 35 -1.77 2.12 -7.61
N ARG A 36 -3.10 2.13 -7.41
CA ARG A 36 -3.80 2.34 -6.13
C ARG A 36 -3.18 3.46 -5.26
N PRO A 37 -3.29 4.75 -5.67
CA PRO A 37 -2.55 5.86 -5.08
C PRO A 37 -2.80 6.07 -3.58
N ALA A 38 -3.99 5.71 -3.09
CA ALA A 38 -4.32 5.77 -1.68
C ALA A 38 -3.37 4.89 -0.83
N ASN A 39 -2.97 3.73 -1.36
CA ASN A 39 -2.12 2.80 -0.65
C ASN A 39 -0.64 3.18 -0.82
N ILE A 40 -0.24 3.81 -1.93
CA ILE A 40 1.11 4.39 -2.07
C ILE A 40 1.40 5.39 -0.94
N VAL A 41 0.41 6.20 -0.56
CA VAL A 41 0.54 7.15 0.56
C VAL A 41 0.86 6.44 1.88
N THR A 42 0.31 5.24 2.10
CA THR A 42 0.64 4.44 3.28
C THR A 42 2.07 3.87 3.22
N ALA A 43 2.61 3.60 2.02
CA ALA A 43 4.00 3.16 1.86
C ALA A 43 5.02 4.27 2.10
N ILE A 44 4.65 5.51 1.80
CA ILE A 44 5.42 6.70 2.17
C ILE A 44 5.48 6.86 3.69
N ALA A 45 4.37 6.59 4.39
CA ALA A 45 4.33 6.65 5.85
C ALA A 45 5.32 5.66 6.50
N ASP A 46 5.45 4.42 5.98
CA ASP A 46 6.45 3.47 6.49
C ASP A 46 7.88 4.03 6.35
N ILE A 47 8.23 4.62 5.20
CA ILE A 47 9.58 5.17 4.98
C ILE A 47 9.88 6.28 6.00
N LEU A 48 8.92 7.17 6.23
CA LEU A 48 9.07 8.27 7.19
C LEU A 48 9.16 7.75 8.63
N ALA A 49 8.39 6.73 8.99
CA ALA A 49 8.52 6.05 10.28
C ALA A 49 9.89 5.38 10.43
N GLY A 50 10.37 4.67 9.41
CA GLY A 50 11.67 4.02 9.40
C GLY A 50 12.83 5.01 9.57
N MET A 51 12.80 6.12 8.82
CA MET A 51 13.76 7.22 8.98
C MET A 51 13.73 7.78 10.41
N THR A 52 12.56 7.89 11.02
CA THR A 52 12.42 8.40 12.38
C THR A 52 12.97 7.43 13.43
N ILE A 53 12.68 6.13 13.29
CA ILE A 53 13.24 5.07 14.13
C ILE A 53 14.77 5.10 14.06
N ALA A 54 15.31 5.33 12.86
CA ALA A 54 16.73 5.48 12.60
C ALA A 54 17.33 6.81 13.10
N GLN A 55 16.52 7.70 13.69
CA GLN A 55 16.92 9.04 14.12
C GLN A 55 17.54 9.88 12.99
N PHE A 56 17.09 9.67 11.75
CA PHE A 56 17.57 10.40 10.58
C PHE A 56 17.17 11.87 10.65
N VAL A 57 18.12 12.75 10.33
CA VAL A 57 17.91 14.20 10.19
C VAL A 57 18.06 14.57 8.72
N PHE A 58 17.07 15.26 8.16
CA PHE A 58 17.12 15.69 6.76
C PHE A 58 18.18 16.77 6.56
N GLU A 59 19.23 16.43 5.81
CA GLU A 59 20.24 17.37 5.37
C GLU A 59 20.11 17.64 3.86
N PRO A 60 20.30 18.89 3.39
CA PRO A 60 20.32 19.23 1.97
C PRO A 60 21.62 18.71 1.32
N ALA A 61 21.61 17.46 0.87
CA ALA A 61 22.71 16.81 0.15
C ALA A 61 22.25 16.23 -1.20
N PRO A 62 23.15 16.08 -2.20
CA PRO A 62 22.82 15.49 -3.51
C PRO A 62 22.32 14.05 -3.42
N ASN A 63 22.87 13.27 -2.49
CA ASN A 63 22.44 11.90 -2.17
C ASN A 63 21.49 11.90 -0.98
N SER A 64 20.47 12.76 -1.02
CA SER A 64 19.54 12.86 0.09
C SER A 64 18.67 11.61 0.20
N ALA A 65 18.31 11.24 1.44
CA ALA A 65 17.37 10.16 1.73
C ALA A 65 15.97 10.39 1.11
N TYR A 66 15.71 11.57 0.52
CA TYR A 66 14.55 11.82 -0.33
C TYR A 66 14.38 10.80 -1.45
N TRP A 67 15.45 10.16 -1.95
CA TRP A 67 15.39 9.10 -2.94
C TRP A 67 14.61 7.85 -2.49
N LEU A 68 14.46 7.65 -1.19
CA LEU A 68 13.69 6.52 -0.62
C LEU A 68 12.17 6.70 -0.82
N ILE A 69 11.71 7.94 -1.04
CA ILE A 69 10.30 8.24 -1.34
C ILE A 69 9.90 7.78 -2.75
N PRO A 70 10.57 8.19 -3.86
CA PRO A 70 10.29 7.61 -5.17
C PRO A 70 10.61 6.11 -5.21
N ALA A 71 11.55 5.61 -4.40
CA ALA A 71 11.80 4.17 -4.27
C ALA A 71 10.53 3.43 -3.81
N THR A 72 9.94 3.81 -2.68
CA THR A 72 8.71 3.14 -2.18
C THR A 72 7.51 3.34 -3.11
N ILE A 73 7.39 4.49 -3.77
CA ILE A 73 6.35 4.72 -4.78
C ILE A 73 6.47 3.73 -5.94
N GLY A 74 7.70 3.51 -6.43
CA GLY A 74 7.99 2.54 -7.48
C GLY A 74 7.77 1.10 -7.04
N LEU A 75 8.27 0.71 -5.87
CA LEU A 75 8.12 -0.64 -5.31
C LEU A 75 6.65 -0.99 -5.07
N TYR A 76 5.91 -0.13 -4.37
CA TYR A 76 4.51 -0.35 -4.06
C TYR A 76 3.63 -0.30 -5.32
N GLY A 77 3.81 0.75 -6.14
CA GLY A 77 3.05 0.91 -7.38
C GLY A 77 3.30 -0.23 -8.35
N GLY A 78 4.57 -0.63 -8.51
CA GLY A 78 4.96 -1.75 -9.36
C GLY A 78 4.41 -3.09 -8.87
N GLY A 79 4.52 -3.37 -7.57
CA GLY A 79 3.98 -4.59 -6.97
C GLY A 79 2.46 -4.70 -7.14
N VAL A 80 1.70 -3.62 -6.88
CA VAL A 80 0.24 -3.66 -7.06
C VAL A 80 -0.18 -3.77 -8.52
N VAL A 81 0.53 -3.12 -9.45
CA VAL A 81 0.26 -3.29 -10.88
C VAL A 81 0.53 -4.74 -11.31
N MET A 82 1.61 -5.35 -10.82
CA MET A 82 1.92 -6.76 -11.09
C MET A 82 0.88 -7.70 -10.49
N ASN A 83 0.35 -7.40 -9.30
CA ASN A 83 -0.76 -8.14 -8.70
C ASN A 83 -1.95 -8.25 -9.66
N ASP A 84 -2.42 -7.11 -10.19
CA ASP A 84 -3.53 -7.06 -11.17
C ASP A 84 -3.17 -7.78 -12.48
N VAL A 85 -1.90 -7.78 -12.91
CA VAL A 85 -1.44 -8.54 -14.09
C VAL A 85 -1.58 -10.05 -13.87
N PHE A 86 -1.16 -10.55 -12.70
CA PHE A 86 -1.27 -11.97 -12.36
C PHE A 86 -2.73 -12.39 -12.11
N ASP A 87 -3.58 -11.48 -11.65
CA ASP A 87 -5.00 -11.72 -11.40
C ASP A 87 -5.91 -11.47 -12.60
N ALA A 88 -5.39 -11.03 -13.76
CA ALA A 88 -6.20 -10.63 -14.91
C ALA A 88 -7.28 -11.65 -15.35
N GLN A 89 -6.99 -12.95 -15.27
CA GLN A 89 -7.98 -14.01 -15.60
C GLN A 89 -9.02 -14.21 -14.50
N LEU A 90 -8.60 -14.16 -13.23
CA LEU A 90 -9.49 -14.27 -12.08
C LEU A 90 -10.42 -13.05 -11.99
N ASP A 91 -9.86 -11.86 -12.15
CA ASP A 91 -10.58 -10.59 -12.16
C ASP A 91 -11.58 -10.48 -13.31
N ALA A 92 -11.34 -11.15 -14.43
CA ALA A 92 -12.34 -11.22 -15.51
C ALA A 92 -13.65 -11.90 -15.09
N ILE A 93 -13.59 -12.77 -14.07
CA ILE A 93 -14.74 -13.46 -13.49
C ILE A 93 -15.28 -12.68 -12.29
N GLU A 94 -14.41 -12.30 -11.35
CA GLU A 94 -14.83 -11.73 -10.07
C GLU A 94 -15.10 -10.21 -10.11
N ARG A 95 -14.34 -9.47 -10.93
CA ARG A 95 -14.31 -7.99 -10.96
C ARG A 95 -14.11 -7.45 -12.38
N PRO A 96 -15.02 -7.75 -13.33
CA PRO A 96 -14.85 -7.45 -14.75
C PRO A 96 -14.73 -5.95 -15.07
N GLU A 97 -15.09 -5.07 -14.14
CA GLU A 97 -14.97 -3.62 -14.25
C GLU A 97 -13.53 -3.09 -14.13
N ARG A 98 -12.58 -3.90 -13.60
CA ARG A 98 -11.18 -3.52 -13.40
C ARG A 98 -10.46 -3.15 -14.70
N PRO A 99 -9.39 -2.33 -14.66
CA PRO A 99 -8.78 -1.78 -15.88
C PRO A 99 -8.29 -2.83 -16.89
N ILE A 100 -7.71 -3.94 -16.43
CA ILE A 100 -7.19 -4.99 -17.32
C ILE A 100 -8.32 -5.83 -17.92
N PRO A 101 -9.24 -6.46 -17.15
CA PRO A 101 -10.32 -7.26 -17.73
C PRO A 101 -11.29 -6.46 -18.60
N SER A 102 -11.55 -5.20 -18.25
CA SER A 102 -12.41 -4.31 -19.06
C SER A 102 -11.76 -3.81 -20.35
N GLY A 103 -10.50 -4.19 -20.63
CA GLY A 103 -9.77 -3.80 -21.83
C GLY A 103 -9.32 -2.34 -21.87
N LYS A 104 -9.44 -1.59 -20.77
CA LYS A 104 -8.97 -0.19 -20.68
C LYS A 104 -7.44 -0.11 -20.68
N VAL A 105 -6.76 -1.14 -20.19
CA VAL A 105 -5.30 -1.33 -20.22
C VAL A 105 -5.02 -2.76 -20.66
N SER A 106 -4.12 -2.96 -21.62
CA SER A 106 -3.72 -4.32 -22.01
C SER A 106 -2.85 -4.96 -20.92
N VAL A 107 -2.92 -6.29 -20.78
CA VAL A 107 -2.07 -7.04 -19.84
C VAL A 107 -0.58 -6.76 -20.07
N GLN A 108 -0.16 -6.67 -21.34
CA GLN A 108 1.22 -6.35 -21.71
C GLN A 108 1.65 -4.94 -21.26
N ALA A 109 0.79 -3.93 -21.46
CA ALA A 109 1.10 -2.56 -21.03
C ALA A 109 1.17 -2.47 -19.49
N ALA A 110 0.27 -3.15 -18.78
CA ALA A 110 0.30 -3.23 -17.32
C ALA A 110 1.56 -3.96 -16.83
N ALA A 111 1.97 -5.07 -17.47
CA ALA A 111 3.19 -5.78 -17.10
C ALA A 111 4.46 -4.91 -17.30
N ILE A 112 4.55 -4.20 -18.43
CA ILE A 112 5.66 -3.26 -18.67
C ILE A 112 5.68 -2.16 -17.62
N LEU A 113 4.53 -1.58 -17.28
CA LEU A 113 4.43 -0.57 -16.23
C LEU A 113 4.88 -1.13 -14.87
N GLY A 114 4.37 -2.30 -14.48
CA GLY A 114 4.67 -2.93 -13.19
C GLY A 114 6.17 -3.20 -13.03
N VAL A 115 6.78 -3.87 -14.02
CA VAL A 115 8.23 -4.13 -14.04
C VAL A 115 9.04 -2.84 -14.05
N SER A 116 8.65 -1.84 -14.84
CA SER A 116 9.37 -0.57 -14.90
C SER A 116 9.33 0.17 -13.56
N LEU A 117 8.19 0.19 -12.87
CA LEU A 117 8.05 0.81 -11.56
C LEU A 117 8.90 0.09 -10.50
N LEU A 118 8.93 -1.24 -10.50
CA LEU A 118 9.79 -2.01 -9.60
C LEU A 118 11.28 -1.68 -9.84
N LEU A 119 11.72 -1.68 -11.11
CA LEU A 119 13.10 -1.36 -11.47
C LEU A 119 13.47 0.09 -11.10
N LEU A 120 12.61 1.06 -11.41
CA LEU A 120 12.81 2.45 -11.02
C LEU A 120 12.83 2.62 -9.50
N GLY A 121 12.04 1.83 -8.76
CA GLY A 121 12.07 1.81 -7.31
C GLY A 121 13.43 1.38 -6.75
N VAL A 122 13.99 0.30 -7.28
CA VAL A 122 15.33 -0.20 -6.91
C VAL A 122 16.43 0.80 -7.30
N LEU A 123 16.36 1.36 -8.52
CA LEU A 123 17.32 2.35 -8.99
C LEU A 123 17.28 3.62 -8.15
N ALA A 124 16.09 4.10 -7.75
CA ALA A 124 15.95 5.23 -6.84
C ALA A 124 16.61 4.94 -5.49
N ALA A 125 16.39 3.76 -4.91
CA ALA A 125 17.06 3.36 -3.67
C ALA A 125 18.60 3.33 -3.80
N ALA A 126 19.11 2.89 -4.95
CA ALA A 126 20.54 2.87 -5.26
C ALA A 126 21.18 4.26 -5.37
N GLN A 127 20.39 5.31 -5.67
CA GLN A 127 20.88 6.70 -5.64
C GLN A 127 21.20 7.17 -4.22
N PHE A 128 20.66 6.51 -3.20
CA PHE A 128 20.97 6.79 -1.81
C PHE A 128 22.13 5.92 -1.30
N SER A 129 21.99 4.59 -1.33
CA SER A 129 23.04 3.66 -0.89
C SER A 129 22.87 2.26 -1.47
N ILE A 130 23.95 1.47 -1.47
CA ILE A 130 23.93 0.05 -1.88
C ILE A 130 22.99 -0.75 -0.98
N LEU A 131 23.07 -0.54 0.33
CA LEU A 131 22.19 -1.19 1.31
C LEU A 131 20.71 -0.93 1.02
N SER A 132 20.33 0.32 0.72
CA SER A 132 18.96 0.65 0.33
C SER A 132 18.55 -0.07 -0.96
N ALA A 133 19.46 -0.19 -1.94
CA ALA A 133 19.19 -0.94 -3.17
C ALA A 133 18.94 -2.43 -2.90
N GLU A 134 19.72 -3.06 -2.03
CA GLU A 134 19.57 -4.47 -1.64
C GLU A 134 18.22 -4.73 -0.95
N ILE A 135 17.83 -3.86 -0.02
CA ILE A 135 16.53 -3.94 0.65
C ILE A 135 15.40 -3.74 -0.38
N ALA A 136 15.48 -2.72 -1.23
CA ALA A 136 14.49 -2.45 -2.28
C ALA A 136 14.36 -3.62 -3.26
N PHE A 137 15.48 -4.21 -3.68
CA PHE A 137 15.50 -5.37 -4.56
C PHE A 137 14.85 -6.60 -3.90
N THR A 138 15.13 -6.83 -2.62
CA THR A 138 14.48 -7.88 -1.83
C THR A 138 12.98 -7.67 -1.75
N VAL A 139 12.52 -6.45 -1.49
CA VAL A 139 11.08 -6.10 -1.48
C VAL A 139 10.44 -6.31 -2.85
N ALA A 140 11.11 -5.95 -3.94
CA ALA A 140 10.62 -6.19 -5.29
C ALA A 140 10.45 -7.68 -5.60
N ILE A 141 11.41 -8.52 -5.18
CA ILE A 141 11.30 -9.99 -5.30
C ILE A 141 10.12 -10.50 -4.46
N LEU A 142 10.01 -10.07 -3.20
CA LEU A 142 8.91 -10.50 -2.32
C LEU A 142 7.54 -10.14 -2.89
N ALA A 143 7.40 -8.96 -3.50
CA ALA A 143 6.15 -8.55 -4.17
C ALA A 143 5.78 -9.53 -5.31
N VAL A 144 6.73 -9.84 -6.19
CA VAL A 144 6.51 -10.80 -7.29
C VAL A 144 6.24 -12.22 -6.77
N VAL A 145 6.96 -12.65 -5.72
CA VAL A 145 6.76 -13.96 -5.07
C VAL A 145 5.37 -14.04 -4.46
N TYR A 146 4.90 -12.98 -3.80
CA TYR A 146 3.55 -12.91 -3.28
C TYR A 146 2.52 -13.06 -4.40
N ASP A 147 2.63 -12.23 -5.43
CA ASP A 147 1.64 -12.16 -6.50
C ASP A 147 1.50 -13.46 -7.27
N ARG A 148 2.62 -14.16 -7.48
CA ARG A 148 2.66 -15.39 -8.29
C ARG A 148 2.41 -16.65 -7.47
N PHE A 149 2.94 -16.75 -6.25
CA PHE A 149 3.03 -18.02 -5.53
C PHE A 149 2.36 -18.03 -4.16
N ALA A 150 2.40 -16.92 -3.42
CA ALA A 150 2.05 -16.95 -2.00
C ALA A 150 0.60 -16.51 -1.69
N LYS A 151 0.00 -15.62 -2.49
CA LYS A 151 -1.22 -14.89 -2.11
C LYS A 151 -2.44 -15.73 -1.74
N HIS A 152 -2.59 -16.92 -2.32
CA HIS A 152 -3.70 -17.84 -2.01
C HIS A 152 -3.41 -18.78 -0.84
N SER A 153 -2.19 -18.76 -0.28
CA SER A 153 -1.84 -19.56 0.90
C SER A 153 -2.27 -18.83 2.17
N ALA A 154 -2.97 -19.55 3.06
CA ALA A 154 -3.40 -19.04 4.37
C ALA A 154 -2.23 -18.65 5.30
N PHE A 155 -1.02 -19.14 5.03
CA PHE A 155 0.18 -18.81 5.81
C PHE A 155 1.17 -17.96 4.99
N TRP A 156 1.55 -18.43 3.79
CA TRP A 156 2.57 -17.76 3.01
C TRP A 156 2.11 -16.41 2.44
N GLY A 157 0.82 -16.24 2.13
CA GLY A 157 0.27 -14.96 1.67
C GLY A 157 0.46 -13.86 2.71
N PRO A 158 -0.10 -14.03 3.93
CA PRO A 158 0.12 -13.13 5.06
C PRO A 158 1.58 -12.85 5.37
N LEU A 159 2.42 -13.89 5.42
CA LEU A 159 3.83 -13.74 5.74
C LEU A 159 4.56 -12.90 4.69
N THR A 160 4.41 -13.21 3.40
CA THR A 160 5.13 -12.50 2.33
C THR A 160 4.66 -11.05 2.21
N MET A 161 3.37 -10.75 2.36
CA MET A 161 2.90 -9.34 2.39
C MET A 161 3.40 -8.59 3.61
N GLY A 162 3.43 -9.25 4.77
CA GLY A 162 4.06 -8.72 5.97
C GLY A 162 5.52 -8.37 5.70
N LEU A 163 6.28 -9.28 5.08
CA LEU A 163 7.70 -9.07 4.75
C LEU A 163 7.90 -7.93 3.76
N CYS A 164 7.03 -7.77 2.75
CA CYS A 164 7.06 -6.59 1.87
C CYS A 164 6.95 -5.29 2.68
N ARG A 165 6.06 -5.25 3.67
CA ARG A 165 5.86 -4.05 4.50
C ARG A 165 6.99 -3.82 5.49
N GLY A 166 7.44 -4.88 6.17
CA GLY A 166 8.60 -4.80 7.05
C GLY A 166 9.84 -4.33 6.30
N GLY A 167 10.07 -4.86 5.10
CA GLY A 167 11.15 -4.42 4.22
C GLY A 167 11.03 -2.94 3.81
N ASN A 168 9.81 -2.43 3.61
CA ASN A 168 9.59 -1.02 3.34
C ASN A 168 9.92 -0.11 4.55
N LEU A 169 9.64 -0.55 5.78
CA LEU A 169 10.10 0.14 6.99
C LEU A 169 11.64 0.12 7.08
N LEU A 170 12.26 -1.04 6.86
CA LEU A 170 13.72 -1.21 6.86
C LEU A 170 14.39 -0.35 5.78
N LEU A 171 13.75 -0.17 4.63
CA LEU A 171 14.24 0.73 3.58
C LEU A 171 14.26 2.20 4.05
N GLY A 172 13.35 2.61 4.94
CA GLY A 172 13.44 3.92 5.59
C GLY A 172 14.56 3.98 6.62
N MET A 173 14.74 2.89 7.39
CA MET A 173 15.77 2.80 8.43
C MET A 173 17.19 2.76 7.88
N SER A 174 17.39 2.23 6.67
CA SER A 174 18.70 2.21 6.01
C SER A 174 19.27 3.61 5.70
N ALA A 175 18.48 4.67 5.92
CA ALA A 175 18.98 6.05 5.96
C ALA A 175 20.10 6.24 6.99
N VAL A 176 20.11 5.44 8.06
CA VAL A 176 21.20 5.36 9.05
C VAL A 176 21.51 3.88 9.29
N GLU A 177 22.50 3.35 8.58
CA GLU A 177 22.83 1.91 8.55
C GLU A 177 22.94 1.24 9.94
N PRO A 178 23.61 1.82 10.95
CA PRO A 178 23.67 1.22 12.29
C PRO A 178 22.30 0.95 12.93
N SER A 179 21.27 1.73 12.58
CA SER A 179 19.91 1.56 13.12
C SER A 179 19.28 0.21 12.76
N LEU A 180 19.71 -0.44 11.68
CA LEU A 180 19.22 -1.78 11.32
C LEU A 180 19.66 -2.83 12.35
N SER A 181 20.85 -2.69 12.92
CA SER A 181 21.35 -3.59 13.96
C SER A 181 20.66 -3.36 15.31
N GLU A 182 20.34 -2.10 15.63
CA GLU A 182 19.74 -1.71 16.91
C GLU A 182 18.22 -1.92 16.93
N TRP A 183 17.55 -1.50 15.85
CA TRP A 183 16.09 -1.40 15.78
C TRP A 183 15.47 -2.22 14.65
N GLY A 184 16.25 -2.95 13.84
CA GLY A 184 15.72 -3.70 12.69
C GLY A 184 14.64 -4.73 13.06
N TRP A 185 14.63 -5.21 14.30
CA TRP A 185 13.58 -6.08 14.84
C TRP A 185 12.19 -5.42 14.85
N VAL A 186 12.10 -4.07 14.85
CA VAL A 186 10.83 -3.33 14.79
C VAL A 186 10.06 -3.66 13.50
N ALA A 187 10.74 -4.11 12.44
CA ALA A 187 10.08 -4.58 11.21
C ALA A 187 9.12 -5.77 11.44
N LEU A 188 9.27 -6.53 12.53
CA LEU A 188 8.31 -7.57 12.92
C LEU A 188 6.90 -7.02 13.20
N VAL A 189 6.80 -5.73 13.56
CA VAL A 189 5.53 -5.07 13.88
C VAL A 189 4.66 -4.86 12.61
N PRO A 190 5.12 -4.17 11.55
CA PRO A 190 4.38 -4.12 10.30
C PRO A 190 4.24 -5.49 9.62
N ILE A 191 5.19 -6.42 9.81
CA ILE A 191 5.04 -7.81 9.32
C ILE A 191 3.80 -8.46 9.96
N ALA A 192 3.68 -8.42 11.28
CA ALA A 192 2.55 -8.98 11.99
C ALA A 192 1.23 -8.27 11.66
N TYR A 193 1.28 -6.93 11.59
CA TYR A 193 0.10 -6.10 11.31
C TYR A 193 -0.46 -6.32 9.90
N ILE A 194 0.40 -6.24 8.86
CA ILE A 194 -0.04 -6.49 7.49
C ILE A 194 -0.37 -7.97 7.29
N GLY A 195 0.38 -8.88 7.91
CA GLY A 195 0.01 -10.30 7.90
C GLY A 195 -1.40 -10.54 8.42
N ALA A 196 -1.80 -9.88 9.52
CA ALA A 196 -3.15 -9.94 10.04
C ALA A 196 -4.20 -9.42 9.04
N ILE A 197 -3.93 -8.29 8.37
CA ILE A 197 -4.82 -7.72 7.35
C ILE A 197 -4.95 -8.65 6.14
N THR A 198 -3.83 -9.17 5.64
CA THR A 198 -3.80 -10.08 4.49
C THR A 198 -4.49 -11.40 4.80
N LEU A 199 -4.39 -11.90 6.04
CA LEU A 199 -5.10 -13.11 6.46
C LEU A 199 -6.62 -12.92 6.36
N ILE A 200 -7.14 -11.79 6.81
CA ILE A 200 -8.59 -11.53 6.76
C ILE A 200 -9.06 -11.10 5.36
N SER A 201 -8.18 -10.55 4.52
CA SER A 201 -8.54 -10.13 3.15
C SER A 201 -8.81 -11.30 2.22
N GLN A 202 -8.25 -12.49 2.49
CA GLN A 202 -8.54 -13.69 1.70
C GLN A 202 -10.02 -14.08 1.71
N ASP A 203 -10.74 -13.69 2.76
CA ASP A 203 -12.15 -14.00 2.95
C ASP A 203 -13.09 -12.82 2.58
N GLU A 204 -12.58 -11.75 1.93
CA GLU A 204 -13.34 -10.52 1.70
C GLU A 204 -14.47 -10.65 0.67
N VAL A 205 -14.35 -11.58 -0.28
CA VAL A 205 -15.31 -11.75 -1.38
C VAL A 205 -16.50 -12.62 -0.94
N HIS A 206 -16.21 -13.74 -0.26
CA HIS A 206 -17.22 -14.76 0.03
C HIS A 206 -17.65 -14.80 1.51
N GLY A 207 -17.02 -14.01 2.39
CA GLY A 207 -17.17 -14.12 3.84
C GLY A 207 -16.21 -15.17 4.41
N GLY A 208 -15.96 -15.07 5.72
CA GLY A 208 -14.78 -15.70 6.32
C GLY A 208 -15.01 -16.45 7.62
N LYS A 209 -13.95 -17.13 8.07
CA LYS A 209 -13.97 -17.85 9.35
C LYS A 209 -13.67 -16.87 10.48
N ARG A 210 -14.49 -16.90 11.54
CA ARG A 210 -14.24 -16.13 12.78
C ARG A 210 -12.83 -16.33 13.34
N ARG A 211 -12.24 -17.51 13.15
CA ARG A 211 -10.86 -17.82 13.56
C ARG A 211 -9.84 -16.81 13.01
N SER A 212 -9.89 -16.48 11.72
CA SER A 212 -8.96 -15.53 11.09
C SER A 212 -9.10 -14.13 11.69
N LEU A 213 -10.33 -13.72 11.99
CA LEU A 213 -10.62 -12.42 12.63
C LEU A 213 -10.10 -12.35 14.07
N TYR A 214 -10.21 -13.43 14.85
CA TYR A 214 -9.63 -13.50 16.19
C TYR A 214 -8.10 -13.52 16.17
N ILE A 215 -7.49 -14.21 15.20
CA ILE A 215 -6.04 -14.16 14.99
C ILE A 215 -5.62 -12.72 14.68
N ALA A 216 -6.32 -12.04 13.76
CA ALA A 216 -6.04 -10.64 13.46
C ALA A 216 -6.19 -9.71 14.68
N ALA A 217 -7.24 -9.91 15.49
CA ALA A 217 -7.43 -9.16 16.73
C ALA A 217 -6.23 -9.35 17.69
N SER A 218 -5.77 -10.60 17.86
CA SER A 218 -4.63 -10.90 18.72
C SER A 218 -3.33 -10.25 18.22
N LEU A 219 -3.09 -10.25 16.90
CA LEU A 219 -1.92 -9.63 16.30
C LEU A 219 -1.96 -8.10 16.43
N TYR A 220 -3.13 -7.47 16.22
CA TYR A 220 -3.29 -6.03 16.45
C TYR A 220 -2.99 -5.65 17.90
N THR A 221 -3.54 -6.39 18.87
CA THR A 221 -3.27 -6.14 20.29
C THR A 221 -1.77 -6.29 20.60
N THR A 222 -1.10 -7.30 20.05
CA THR A 222 0.36 -7.47 20.21
C THR A 222 1.13 -6.30 19.61
N VAL A 223 0.76 -5.83 18.42
CA VAL A 223 1.36 -4.66 17.77
C VAL A 223 1.24 -3.42 18.65
N HIS A 224 0.04 -3.12 19.18
CA HIS A 224 -0.18 -1.98 20.07
C HIS A 224 0.59 -2.11 21.39
N ALA A 225 0.65 -3.31 21.96
CA ALA A 225 1.40 -3.57 23.18
C ALA A 225 2.89 -3.35 22.98
N VAL A 226 3.47 -3.88 21.89
CA VAL A 226 4.89 -3.68 21.56
C VAL A 226 5.19 -2.20 21.35
N GLN A 227 4.38 -1.48 20.57
CA GLN A 227 4.55 -0.03 20.38
C GLN A 227 4.53 0.72 21.70
N PHE A 228 3.58 0.41 22.58
CA PHE A 228 3.47 1.08 23.87
C PHE A 228 4.65 0.76 24.81
N LEU A 229 5.13 -0.48 24.81
CA LEU A 229 6.30 -0.88 25.59
C LEU A 229 7.56 -0.13 25.12
N VAL A 230 7.77 -0.01 23.81
CA VAL A 230 8.89 0.80 23.28
C VAL A 230 8.69 2.28 23.62
N ALA A 231 7.46 2.80 23.58
CA ALA A 231 7.16 4.17 23.97
C ALA A 231 7.53 4.46 25.44
N LEU A 232 7.32 3.50 26.34
CA LEU A 232 7.74 3.60 27.73
C LEU A 232 9.27 3.64 27.85
N GLN A 233 9.97 2.77 27.12
CA GLN A 233 11.44 2.74 27.10
C GLN A 233 12.05 4.04 26.55
N GLN A 234 11.43 4.62 25.52
CA GLN A 234 11.87 5.86 24.89
C GLN A 234 11.40 7.13 25.63
N GLY A 235 10.58 6.99 26.69
CA GLY A 235 10.08 8.13 27.47
C GLY A 235 8.97 8.96 26.79
N ASN A 236 8.41 8.49 25.67
CA ASN A 236 7.41 9.21 24.86
C ASN A 236 5.98 8.63 24.98
N ALA A 237 5.73 7.82 26.03
CA ALA A 237 4.48 7.08 26.21
C ALA A 237 3.18 7.91 26.21
N PRO A 238 3.09 9.11 26.81
CA PRO A 238 1.80 9.83 26.88
C PRO A 238 1.25 10.20 25.50
N LEU A 239 2.09 10.76 24.62
CA LEU A 239 1.66 11.14 23.27
C LEU A 239 1.52 9.90 22.38
N ALA A 240 2.41 8.91 22.52
CA ALA A 240 2.31 7.66 21.76
C ALA A 240 0.99 6.93 22.06
N PHE A 241 0.56 6.91 23.33
CA PHE A 241 -0.69 6.31 23.76
C PHE A 241 -1.90 6.90 23.02
N LEU A 242 -1.93 8.22 22.77
CA LEU A 242 -3.04 8.84 22.04
C LEU A 242 -3.16 8.32 20.60
N LEU A 243 -2.03 8.16 19.90
CA LEU A 243 -2.03 7.65 18.53
C LEU A 243 -2.25 6.14 18.47
N ILE A 244 -1.68 5.39 19.42
CA ILE A 244 -1.92 3.95 19.55
C ILE A 244 -3.39 3.68 19.86
N ALA A 245 -4.02 4.43 20.78
CA ALA A 245 -5.44 4.30 21.10
C ALA A 245 -6.33 4.68 19.91
N LEU A 246 -5.98 5.74 19.17
CA LEU A 246 -6.66 6.10 17.93
C LEU A 246 -6.56 4.98 16.88
N HIS A 247 -5.38 4.44 16.67
CA HIS A 247 -5.15 3.32 15.75
C HIS A 247 -5.96 2.10 16.17
N ALA A 248 -5.89 1.72 17.45
CA ALA A 248 -6.64 0.61 18.02
C ALA A 248 -8.16 0.76 17.82
N TRP A 249 -8.69 1.98 17.98
CA TRP A 249 -10.09 2.26 17.69
C TRP A 249 -10.44 2.11 16.20
N LEU A 250 -9.59 2.65 15.30
CA LEU A 250 -9.80 2.60 13.85
C LEU A 250 -9.79 1.16 13.31
N VAL A 251 -8.92 0.29 13.83
CA VAL A 251 -8.88 -1.12 13.41
C VAL A 251 -9.88 -2.00 14.17
N GLY A 252 -10.05 -1.73 15.47
CA GLY A 252 -10.84 -2.56 16.37
C GLY A 252 -12.33 -2.47 16.08
N ARG A 253 -12.86 -1.26 15.81
CA ARG A 253 -14.31 -1.09 15.58
C ARG A 253 -14.81 -1.86 14.34
N PRO A 254 -14.21 -1.74 13.14
CA PRO A 254 -14.62 -2.54 11.98
C PRO A 254 -14.38 -4.03 12.16
N LEU A 255 -13.27 -4.42 12.80
CA LEU A 255 -12.96 -5.81 13.06
C LEU A 255 -13.99 -6.46 13.99
N TRP A 256 -14.41 -5.75 15.04
CA TRP A 256 -15.46 -6.20 15.95
C TRP A 256 -16.79 -6.46 15.21
N ILE A 257 -17.18 -5.56 14.31
CA ILE A 257 -18.38 -5.73 13.48
C ILE A 257 -18.24 -6.99 12.60
N ALA A 258 -17.07 -7.21 11.99
CA ALA A 258 -16.81 -8.41 11.20
C ALA A 258 -16.82 -9.69 12.05
N ILE A 259 -16.33 -9.66 13.30
CA ILE A 259 -16.35 -10.82 14.21
C ILE A 259 -17.80 -11.22 14.53
N GLN A 260 -18.66 -10.24 14.81
CA GLN A 260 -20.07 -10.48 15.07
C GLN A 260 -20.77 -11.07 13.85
N ASN A 261 -20.54 -10.48 12.67
CA ASN A 261 -21.16 -10.90 11.41
C ASN A 261 -20.13 -10.98 10.26
N PRO A 262 -19.50 -12.15 10.03
CA PRO A 262 -18.33 -12.33 9.14
C PRO A 262 -18.72 -12.46 7.66
N ILE A 263 -19.51 -11.51 7.16
CA ILE A 263 -19.85 -11.37 5.73
C ILE A 263 -18.79 -10.54 4.99
N GLY A 264 -18.60 -10.81 3.70
CA GLY A 264 -17.61 -10.13 2.84
C GLY A 264 -17.58 -8.60 2.99
N PRO A 265 -18.72 -7.88 2.93
CA PRO A 265 -18.75 -6.43 3.09
C PRO A 265 -18.21 -5.90 4.43
N ASN A 266 -18.38 -6.65 5.53
CA ASN A 266 -17.85 -6.26 6.84
C ASN A 266 -16.34 -6.53 6.94
N ILE A 267 -15.89 -7.66 6.38
CA ILE A 267 -14.48 -8.01 6.28
C ILE A 267 -13.75 -6.98 5.41
N GLY A 268 -14.29 -6.63 4.24
CA GLY A 268 -13.72 -5.60 3.36
C GLY A 268 -13.62 -4.22 4.02
N LYS A 269 -14.59 -3.84 4.87
CA LYS A 269 -14.48 -2.62 5.71
C LYS A 269 -13.34 -2.71 6.73
N ALA A 270 -13.16 -3.88 7.35
CA ALA A 270 -12.05 -4.11 8.28
C ALA A 270 -10.69 -4.06 7.57
N VAL A 271 -10.55 -4.69 6.41
CA VAL A 271 -9.35 -4.63 5.55
C VAL A 271 -9.06 -3.18 5.16
N LYS A 272 -10.05 -2.47 4.59
CA LYS A 272 -9.89 -1.06 4.19
C LYS A 272 -9.46 -0.16 5.35
N SER A 273 -10.07 -0.34 6.53
CA SER A 273 -9.68 0.42 7.73
C SER A 273 -8.26 0.07 8.16
N GLY A 274 -7.90 -1.22 8.16
CA GLY A 274 -6.55 -1.69 8.49
C GLY A 274 -5.48 -1.08 7.58
N VAL A 275 -5.69 -1.10 6.26
CA VAL A 275 -4.74 -0.54 5.29
C VAL A 275 -4.57 0.97 5.49
N LEU A 276 -5.66 1.73 5.57
CA LEU A 276 -5.60 3.20 5.66
C LEU A 276 -5.05 3.67 7.01
N SER A 277 -5.40 2.99 8.10
CA SER A 277 -4.98 3.36 9.45
C SER A 277 -3.53 2.97 9.77
N LEU A 278 -2.83 2.28 8.87
CA LEU A 278 -1.38 2.08 8.96
C LEU A 278 -0.63 3.42 9.12
N ILE A 279 -1.11 4.48 8.45
CA ILE A 279 -0.57 5.83 8.60
C ILE A 279 -0.56 6.29 10.06
N VAL A 280 -1.57 5.91 10.85
CA VAL A 280 -1.64 6.26 12.27
C VAL A 280 -0.65 5.42 13.09
N MET A 281 -0.45 4.15 12.72
CA MET A 281 0.58 3.30 13.29
C MET A 281 1.98 3.88 13.06
N ASP A 282 2.27 4.33 11.84
CA ASP A 282 3.55 4.93 11.45
C ASP A 282 3.77 6.28 12.15
N ALA A 283 2.74 7.12 12.23
CA ALA A 283 2.81 8.35 13.01
C ALA A 283 3.06 8.09 14.50
N SER A 284 2.51 7.00 15.05
CA SER A 284 2.79 6.60 16.43
C SER A 284 4.25 6.21 16.61
N TRP A 285 4.87 5.53 15.64
CA TRP A 285 6.31 5.26 15.66
C TRP A 285 7.14 6.55 15.63
N CYS A 286 6.73 7.55 14.84
CA CYS A 286 7.40 8.84 14.86
C CYS A 286 7.38 9.49 16.25
N VAL A 287 6.26 9.40 16.97
CA VAL A 287 6.15 9.89 18.35
C VAL A 287 6.98 9.05 19.32
N VAL A 288 6.95 7.72 19.20
CA VAL A 288 7.73 6.80 20.06
C VAL A 288 9.20 7.19 20.07
N PHE A 289 9.72 7.59 18.91
CA PHE A 289 11.11 8.01 18.72
C PHE A 289 11.31 9.54 18.78
N GLY A 290 10.38 10.27 19.39
CA GLY A 290 10.53 11.67 19.78
C GLY A 290 10.25 12.72 18.70
N ASN A 291 9.92 12.32 17.46
CA ASN A 291 9.69 13.25 16.36
C ASN A 291 8.19 13.55 16.16
N TRP A 292 7.59 14.23 17.13
CA TRP A 292 6.18 14.64 17.05
C TRP A 292 5.84 15.56 15.87
N PRO A 293 6.73 16.46 15.37
CA PRO A 293 6.41 17.28 14.20
C PRO A 293 6.24 16.42 12.94
N LEU A 294 7.13 15.45 12.72
CA LEU A 294 7.00 14.53 11.59
C LEU A 294 5.78 13.61 11.77
N ALA A 295 5.46 13.19 13.00
CA ALA A 295 4.25 12.44 13.28
C ALA A 295 2.97 13.18 12.82
N LEU A 296 2.89 14.50 13.03
CA LEU A 296 1.80 15.31 12.49
C LEU A 296 1.80 15.32 10.96
N GLY A 297 2.96 15.46 10.33
CA GLY A 297 3.12 15.36 8.88
C GLY A 297 2.62 14.02 8.32
N VAL A 298 2.99 12.91 8.97
CA VAL A 298 2.53 11.56 8.64
C VAL A 298 1.02 11.43 8.85
N LEU A 299 0.46 11.93 9.97
CA LEU A 299 -1.00 11.91 10.20
C LEU A 299 -1.79 12.66 9.13
N LEU A 300 -1.26 13.76 8.60
CA LEU A 300 -1.89 14.52 7.51
C LEU A 300 -1.94 13.75 6.19
N LEU A 301 -1.19 12.66 6.04
CA LEU A 301 -1.33 11.72 4.93
C LEU A 301 -2.64 10.92 4.99
N LEU A 302 -3.24 10.75 6.17
CA LEU A 302 -4.48 9.99 6.33
C LEU A 302 -5.67 10.64 5.59
N PRO A 303 -6.01 11.93 5.78
CA PRO A 303 -7.11 12.55 5.02
C PRO A 303 -6.83 12.56 3.51
N LEU A 304 -5.58 12.67 3.08
CA LEU A 304 -5.19 12.54 1.68
C LEU A 304 -5.48 11.12 1.15
N SER A 305 -5.03 10.10 1.87
CA SER A 305 -5.26 8.70 1.53
C SER A 305 -6.76 8.36 1.49
N ILE A 306 -7.55 8.86 2.45
CA ILE A 306 -9.02 8.70 2.46
C ILE A 306 -9.68 9.37 1.24
N ARG A 307 -9.24 10.58 0.86
CA ARG A 307 -9.77 11.27 -0.34
C ARG A 307 -9.43 10.48 -1.60
N LEU A 308 -8.21 9.99 -1.74
CA LEU A 308 -7.79 9.14 -2.86
C LEU A 308 -8.58 7.82 -2.89
N ALA A 309 -8.84 7.21 -1.73
CA ALA A 309 -9.62 5.98 -1.58
C ALA A 309 -11.12 6.12 -1.90
N ARG A 310 -11.60 7.34 -2.16
CA ARG A 310 -12.94 7.59 -2.72
C ARG A 310 -12.93 7.67 -4.25
N ILE A 311 -11.77 7.98 -4.84
CA ILE A 311 -11.58 8.16 -6.29
C ILE A 311 -11.07 6.86 -6.92
N PHE A 312 -10.19 6.15 -6.21
CA PHE A 312 -9.52 4.92 -6.64
C PHE A 312 -9.86 3.80 -5.64
N ALA A 313 -10.03 2.56 -6.15
CA ALA A 313 -10.25 1.40 -5.30
C ALA A 313 -9.02 1.13 -4.40
N VAL A 314 -9.26 0.68 -3.17
CA VAL A 314 -8.21 0.39 -2.16
C VAL A 314 -7.80 -1.10 -2.21
N THR A 315 -8.79 -1.96 -2.45
CA THR A 315 -8.70 -3.43 -2.47
C THR A 315 -9.43 -3.94 -3.69
#